data_AF-A0A2A2TKB7-F1
#
_entry.id   AF-A0A2A2TKB7-F1
#
_cell.length_a   1.000
_cell.length_b   1.000
_cell.length_c   1.000
_cell.angle_alpha   90.00
_cell.angle_beta   90.00
_cell.angle_gamma   90.00
#
_symmetry.space_group_name_H-M   'P 1'
#
loop_
_entity.id
_entity.type
_entity.pdbx_description
1 polymer ?
#
loop_
_entity_poly.entity_id
_entity_poly.type
_entity_poly.pdbx_seq_one_letter_code
_entity_poly.pdbx_strand_id
1 'polypeptide(L)' 'MQKRMCWLPKFGEENGQKILHLQTETQESWLPYTAFPQFSVPDHRIPGGSKGMATFQKLLKEGWEVVSSF' A
#
# COMPACT_ATOMS: atom_id res chain seq x y z
N MET A 1 9.33 12.46 10.98
CA MET A 1 9.19 11.50 9.87
C MET A 1 7.85 10.81 10.02
N GLN A 2 6.90 11.03 9.11
CA GLN A 2 5.55 10.48 9.20
C GLN A 2 5.39 9.45 8.09
N LYS A 3 5.21 8.18 8.47
CA LYS A 3 5.04 7.07 7.54
C LYS A 3 3.56 6.91 7.25
N ARG A 4 3.20 6.92 5.97
CA ARG A 4 1.81 6.98 5.51
C ARG A 4 1.54 5.89 4.47
N MET A 5 0.29 5.45 4.41
CA MET A 5 -0.18 4.46 3.46
C MET A 5 -1.53 4.88 2.88
N CYS A 6 -1.73 4.60 1.60
CA CYS A 6 -2.91 5.01 0.84
C CYS A 6 -3.27 3.95 -0.21
N TRP A 7 -4.57 3.80 -0.50
CA TRP A 7 -5.05 2.90 -1.55
C TRP A 7 -5.27 3.68 -2.85
N LEU A 8 -4.38 3.51 -3.82
CA LEU A 8 -4.46 4.21 -5.10
C LEU A 8 -4.78 3.22 -6.23
N PRO A 9 -5.55 3.65 -7.26
CA PRO A 9 -5.76 2.84 -8.44
C PRO A 9 -4.42 2.53 -9.09
N LYS A 10 -4.21 1.28 -9.49
CA LYS A 10 -2.99 0.94 -10.20
C LYS A 10 -3.07 1.50 -11.62
N PHE A 11 -2.11 2.36 -11.95
CA PHE A 11 -2.01 2.94 -13.29
C PHE A 11 -1.86 1.82 -14.33
N GLY A 12 -2.77 1.75 -15.31
CA GLY A 12 -2.78 0.73 -16.36
C GLY A 12 -3.53 -0.58 -16.06
N GLU A 13 -4.26 -0.71 -14.94
CA GLU A 13 -5.23 -1.81 -14.75
C GLU A 13 -6.66 -1.33 -15.05
N GLU A 14 -7.32 -1.94 -16.04
CA GLU A 14 -8.67 -1.58 -16.50
C GLU A 14 -9.79 -1.82 -15.47
N ASN A 15 -9.56 -2.72 -14.49
CA ASN A 15 -10.58 -3.15 -13.53
C ASN A 15 -10.71 -2.27 -12.27
N GLY A 16 -10.06 -1.11 -12.22
CA GLY A 16 -10.15 -0.21 -11.06
C GLY A 16 -9.61 -0.81 -9.76
N GLN A 17 -8.76 -1.84 -9.85
CA GLN A 17 -8.14 -2.45 -8.66
C GLN A 17 -7.22 -1.42 -7.99
N LYS A 18 -7.54 -1.11 -6.73
CA LYS A 18 -6.67 -0.31 -5.87
C LYS A 18 -5.57 -1.19 -5.29
N ILE A 19 -4.36 -0.65 -5.22
CA ILE A 19 -3.22 -1.28 -4.57
C ILE A 19 -2.67 -0.36 -3.48
N LEU A 20 -2.03 -0.95 -2.48
CA LEU A 20 -1.41 -0.19 -1.40
C LEU A 20 -0.19 0.60 -1.91
N HIS A 21 -0.19 1.90 -1.68
CA HIS A 21 0.98 2.76 -1.85
C HIS A 21 1.47 3.22 -0.48
N LEU A 22 2.78 3.29 -0.36
CA LEU A 22 3.49 3.68 0.85
C LEU A 22 4.24 4.97 0.59
N GLN A 23 4.36 5.77 1.63
CA GLN A 23 5.17 6.97 1.66
C GLN A 23 5.92 6.99 2.99
N THR A 24 7.23 6.83 2.93
CA THR A 24 8.11 6.77 4.11
C THR A 24 8.41 8.15 4.67
N GLU A 25 8.50 9.16 3.79
CA GLU A 25 8.66 10.56 4.16
C GLU A 25 7.66 11.45 3.43
N THR A 26 7.18 12.50 4.10
CA THR A 26 6.11 13.36 3.57
C THR A 26 6.45 14.09 2.26
N GLN A 27 7.74 14.20 1.94
CA GLN A 27 8.27 14.84 0.73
C GLN A 27 8.47 13.85 -0.43
N GLU A 28 8.45 12.54 -0.17
CA GLU A 28 8.61 11.52 -1.21
C GLU A 28 7.31 11.31 -2.00
N SER A 29 7.43 10.81 -3.23
CA SER A 29 6.25 10.40 -3.98
C SER A 29 5.63 9.12 -3.40
N TRP A 30 4.34 8.94 -3.61
CA TRP A 30 3.67 7.66 -3.31
C TRP A 30 4.24 6.56 -4.21
N LEU A 31 4.74 5.50 -3.60
CA LEU A 31 5.28 4.35 -4.32
C LEU A 31 4.50 3.09 -3.94
N PRO A 32 4.29 2.14 -4.87
CA PRO A 32 3.58 0.92 -4.55
C PRO A 32 4.30 0.15 -3.44
N TYR A 33 3.58 -0.55 -2.58
CA TYR A 33 4.16 -1.33 -1.47
C TYR A 33 5.23 -2.34 -1.94
N THR A 34 5.15 -2.80 -3.20
CA THR A 34 6.15 -3.69 -3.82
C THR A 34 7.52 -3.04 -4.00
N ALA A 35 7.61 -1.71 -4.03
CA ALA A 35 8.87 -0.98 -4.07
C ALA A 35 9.62 -1.02 -2.72
N PHE A 36 8.94 -1.43 -1.64
CA PHE A 36 9.50 -1.51 -0.30
C PHE A 36 9.47 -2.94 0.23
N PRO A 37 10.38 -3.82 -0.23
CA PRO A 37 10.42 -5.22 0.22
C PRO A 37 10.64 -5.36 1.74
N GLN A 38 11.22 -4.36 2.40
CA GLN A 38 11.40 -4.33 3.86
C GLN A 38 10.08 -4.19 4.64
N PHE A 39 9.07 -3.56 4.04
CA PHE A 39 7.75 -3.36 4.65
C PHE A 39 6.74 -4.38 4.14
N SER A 40 6.90 -4.80 2.88
CA SER A 40 6.02 -5.73 2.18
C SER A 40 5.91 -7.08 2.89
N VAL A 41 4.67 -7.51 3.11
CA VAL A 41 4.34 -8.89 3.49
C VAL A 41 3.98 -9.62 2.21
N PRO A 42 4.55 -10.81 1.94
CA PRO A 42 4.16 -11.61 0.79
C PRO A 42 2.65 -11.85 0.81
N ASP A 43 1.94 -11.31 -0.17
CA ASP A 43 0.52 -11.56 -0.29
C ASP A 43 0.31 -13.06 -0.50
N HIS A 44 -0.57 -13.67 0.30
CA HIS A 44 -1.08 -15.00 -0.03
C HIS A 44 -1.81 -14.91 -1.36
N ARG A 45 -1.54 -15.84 -2.27
CA ARG A 45 -2.17 -15.94 -3.59
C ARG A 45 -3.63 -16.38 -3.44
N ILE A 46 -4.47 -15.51 -2.89
CA ILE A 46 -5.92 -15.68 -2.88
C ILE A 46 -6.44 -15.04 -4.18
N PRO A 47 -7.06 -15.81 -5.09
CA PRO A 47 -7.67 -15.27 -6.29
C PRO A 47 -8.69 -14.18 -5.92
N GLY A 48 -8.53 -12.97 -6.47
CA GLY A 48 -9.41 -11.82 -6.21
C GLY A 48 -9.12 -11.01 -4.95
N GLY A 49 -8.09 -11.36 -4.17
CA GLY A 49 -7.66 -10.55 -3.01
C GLY A 49 -7.05 -9.20 -3.41
N SER A 50 -7.34 -8.14 -2.66
CA SER A 50 -6.70 -6.84 -2.82
C SER A 50 -5.20 -6.95 -2.54
N LYS A 51 -4.38 -6.62 -3.56
CA LYS A 51 -2.92 -6.65 -3.48
C LYS A 51 -2.44 -5.65 -2.41
N GLY A 52 -1.69 -6.12 -1.42
CA GLY A 52 -1.17 -5.30 -0.33
C GLY A 52 -2.03 -5.27 0.93
N MET A 53 -3.12 -6.05 1.04
CA MET A 53 -3.95 -6.09 2.25
C MET A 53 -3.18 -6.63 3.47
N ALA A 54 -2.35 -7.66 3.27
CA ALA A 54 -1.51 -8.20 4.35
C ALA A 54 -0.49 -7.15 4.83
N THR A 55 0.13 -6.44 3.89
CA THR A 55 1.03 -5.32 4.18
C THR A 55 0.30 -4.21 4.93
N PHE A 56 -0.88 -3.81 4.48
CA PHE A 56 -1.71 -2.79 5.14
C PHE A 56 -1.98 -3.14 6.61
N GLN A 57 -2.41 -4.37 6.89
CA GLN A 57 -2.67 -4.81 8.25
C GLN A 57 -1.42 -4.78 9.14
N LYS A 58 -0.26 -5.16 8.60
CA LYS A 58 1.02 -5.09 9.32
C LYS A 58 1.37 -3.64 9.64
N LEU A 59 1.35 -2.76 8.65
CA LEU A 59 1.76 -1.36 8.81
C LEU A 59 0.79 -0.58 9.71
N LEU A 60 -0.50 -0.92 9.68
CA LEU A 60 -1.49 -0.36 10.59
C LEU A 60 -1.15 -0.68 12.06
N LYS A 61 -0.70 -1.91 12.34
CA LYS A 61 -0.22 -2.30 13.68
C LYS A 61 1.09 -1.61 14.08
N GLU A 62 1.94 -1.28 13.11
CA GLU A 62 3.16 -0.51 13.32
C GLU A 62 2.93 1.01 13.47
N GLY A 63 1.66 1.46 13.43
CA GLY A 63 1.30 2.87 13.63
C GLY A 63 1.45 3.74 12.38
N TRP A 64 1.45 3.14 11.18
CA TRP A 64 1.41 3.92 9.95
C TRP A 64 0.06 4.63 9.80
N GLU A 65 0.10 5.86 9.31
CA GLU A 65 -1.11 6.66 9.08
C GLU A 65 -1.80 6.21 7.78
N VAL A 66 -3.11 5.97 7.87
CA VAL A 66 -3.96 5.70 6.71
C VAL A 66 -4.48 7.01 6.16
N VAL A 67 -4.05 7.36 4.94
CA VAL A 67 -4.58 8.50 4.21
C VAL A 67 -5.72 8.00 3.33
N SER A 68 -6.90 8.59 3.49
CA SER A 68 -8.03 8.33 2.59
C SER A 68 -7.75 8.95 1.22
N SER A 69 -7.67 8.13 0.18
CA SER A 69 -7.78 8.61 -1.20
C SER A 69 -9.23 8.95 -1.50
N PHE A 70 -9.49 10.19 -1.92
CA PHE A 70 -10.78 10.65 -2.41
C PHE A 70 -11.12 10.01 -3.76
#